data_AF-A0A8J7XQB5-F1
#
_entry.id   AF-A0A8J7XQB5-F1
#
_cell.length_a   1.000
_cell.length_b   1.000
_cell.length_c   1.000
_cell.angle_alpha   90.00
_cell.angle_beta   90.00
_cell.angle_gamma   90.00
#
_symmetry.space_group_name_H-M   'P 1'
#
loop_
_entity.id
_entity.type
_entity.pdbx_description
1 polymer ?
#
loop_
_entity_poly.entity_id
_entity_poly.type
_entity_poly.pdbx_seq_one_letter_code
_entity_poly.pdbx_strand_id
1 'polypeptide(L)'
;ESELYKRYTAPEKNIESDNQQIKEKAAEITKDIDDPYLAAKKIYEFVVSHMSFVRQDRCRGALYALQEKKGDCTEYSDLFVALCRARGIPARSIHGLIHDWAEIYIPEVGWIPVDPAWGRGGIVKKVYYLRVKVPY
;
A
#
# COMPACT_ATOMS: atom_id res chain seq x y z
N GLU A 1 0.89 -8.68 -20.65
CA GLU A 1 0.70 -8.28 -19.24
C GLU A 1 -0.10 -9.35 -18.52
N SER A 2 0.37 -9.83 -17.36
CA SER A 2 -0.26 -10.94 -16.64
C SER A 2 -1.61 -10.52 -16.06
N GLU A 3 -2.54 -11.47 -15.94
CA GLU A 3 -3.88 -11.22 -15.37
C GLU A 3 -3.80 -10.67 -13.94
N LEU A 4 -2.79 -11.10 -13.17
CA LEU A 4 -2.47 -10.59 -11.84
C LEU A 4 -2.20 -9.08 -11.89
N TYR A 5 -1.30 -8.63 -12.76
CA TYR A 5 -0.98 -7.20 -12.84
C TYR A 5 -2.19 -6.39 -13.24
N LYS A 6 -2.90 -6.79 -14.30
CA LYS A 6 -4.11 -6.10 -14.76
C LYS A 6 -5.16 -5.94 -13.64
N ARG A 7 -5.37 -6.99 -12.84
CA ARG A 7 -6.35 -6.97 -11.77
C ARG A 7 -5.91 -6.14 -10.58
N TYR A 8 -4.66 -6.30 -10.16
CA TYR A 8 -4.17 -5.74 -8.90
C TYR A 8 -3.45 -4.40 -9.05
N THR A 9 -3.43 -3.82 -10.25
CA THR A 9 -3.09 -2.39 -10.47
C THR A 9 -4.30 -1.56 -10.89
N ALA A 10 -5.41 -2.19 -11.26
CA ALA A 10 -6.64 -1.49 -11.61
C ALA A 10 -7.27 -0.76 -10.40
N PRO A 11 -7.96 0.36 -10.64
CA PRO A 11 -8.75 1.02 -9.62
C PRO A 11 -9.96 0.16 -9.22
N GLU A 12 -10.41 0.31 -7.98
CA GLU A 12 -11.67 -0.26 -7.50
C GLU A 12 -12.29 0.65 -6.44
N LYS A 13 -13.48 0.28 -5.96
CA LYS A 13 -14.16 1.05 -4.92
C LYS A 13 -13.24 1.22 -3.71
N ASN A 14 -13.11 2.47 -3.22
CA ASN A 14 -12.23 2.87 -2.11
C ASN A 14 -10.72 2.82 -2.41
N ILE A 15 -10.32 2.36 -3.60
CA ILE A 15 -8.93 2.30 -4.05
C ILE A 15 -8.85 3.06 -5.38
N GLU A 16 -8.94 4.39 -5.29
CA GLU A 16 -9.01 5.29 -6.45
C GLU A 16 -7.63 5.49 -7.12
N SER A 17 -6.95 4.40 -7.50
CA SER A 17 -5.58 4.42 -8.05
C SER A 17 -5.44 5.15 -9.39
N ASP A 18 -6.55 5.37 -10.10
CA ASP A 18 -6.63 6.14 -11.34
C ASP A 18 -6.84 7.65 -11.10
N ASN A 19 -7.17 8.05 -9.86
CA ASN A 19 -7.35 9.44 -9.48
C ASN A 19 -6.06 10.25 -9.67
N GLN A 20 -6.20 11.45 -10.20
CA GLN A 20 -5.05 12.31 -10.53
C GLN A 20 -4.19 12.65 -9.30
N GLN A 21 -4.81 12.98 -8.16
CA GLN A 21 -4.07 13.33 -6.95
C GLN A 21 -3.28 12.14 -6.39
N ILE A 22 -3.84 10.93 -6.48
CA ILE A 22 -3.16 9.71 -6.04
C ILE A 22 -1.99 9.41 -6.97
N LYS A 23 -2.16 9.49 -8.30
CA LYS A 23 -1.07 9.28 -9.26
C LYS A 23 0.07 10.28 -9.08
N GLU A 24 -0.24 11.56 -8.92
CA GLU A 24 0.74 12.61 -8.69
C GLU A 24 1.50 12.39 -7.39
N LYS A 25 0.78 12.11 -6.30
CA LYS A 25 1.40 11.84 -5.01
C LYS A 25 2.27 10.59 -5.05
N ALA A 26 1.81 9.52 -5.70
CA ALA A 26 2.59 8.29 -5.82
C ALA A 26 3.87 8.52 -6.63
N ALA A 27 3.79 9.26 -7.74
CA ALA A 27 4.96 9.62 -8.54
C ALA A 27 5.95 10.52 -7.77
N GLU A 28 5.45 11.44 -6.95
CA GLU A 28 6.28 12.30 -6.08
C GLU A 28 7.03 11.46 -5.03
N ILE A 29 6.34 10.57 -4.32
CA ILE A 29 6.92 9.75 -3.26
C ILE A 29 7.98 8.79 -3.80
N THR A 30 7.74 8.22 -4.97
CA THR A 30 8.63 7.20 -5.59
C THR A 30 9.52 7.79 -6.66
N LYS A 31 9.76 9.10 -6.64
CA LYS A 31 10.63 9.75 -7.62
C LYS A 31 12.03 9.11 -7.58
N ASP A 32 12.57 8.80 -8.77
CA ASP A 32 13.89 8.19 -8.95
C ASP A 32 14.05 6.80 -8.27
N ILE A 33 12.95 6.08 -8.04
CA ILE A 33 12.95 4.72 -7.48
C ILE A 33 12.27 3.76 -8.47
N ASP A 34 13.08 2.90 -9.08
CA ASP A 34 12.60 1.86 -10.00
C ASP A 34 12.28 0.54 -9.29
N ASP A 35 12.91 0.28 -8.14
CA ASP A 35 12.68 -0.94 -7.37
C ASP A 35 11.27 -0.90 -6.71
N PRO A 36 10.36 -1.84 -7.05
CA PRO A 36 8.99 -1.84 -6.56
C PRO A 36 8.89 -2.03 -5.04
N TYR A 37 9.84 -2.76 -4.43
CA TYR A 37 9.88 -2.95 -2.98
C TYR A 37 10.33 -1.66 -2.28
N LEU A 38 11.36 -0.98 -2.79
CA LEU A 38 11.78 0.31 -2.24
C LEU A 38 10.71 1.38 -2.42
N ALA A 39 10.03 1.40 -3.57
CA ALA A 39 8.90 2.28 -3.84
C ALA A 39 7.75 2.03 -2.85
N ALA A 40 7.34 0.77 -2.66
CA ALA A 40 6.32 0.41 -1.68
C ALA A 40 6.74 0.78 -0.25
N LYS A 41 8.01 0.61 0.12
CA LYS A 41 8.53 1.04 1.42
C LYS A 41 8.41 2.56 1.61
N LYS A 42 8.73 3.37 0.60
CA LYS A 42 8.57 4.84 0.67
C LYS A 42 7.10 5.26 0.76
N ILE A 43 6.22 4.59 0.03
CA ILE A 43 4.78 4.78 0.13
C ILE A 43 4.30 4.47 1.55
N TYR A 44 4.73 3.36 2.14
CA TYR A 44 4.40 3.02 3.53
C TYR A 44 4.87 4.10 4.51
N GLU A 45 6.13 4.53 4.43
CA GLU A 45 6.69 5.58 5.29
C GLU A 45 5.86 6.88 5.18
N PHE A 46 5.44 7.23 3.96
CA PHE A 46 4.54 8.35 3.72
C PHE A 46 3.18 8.14 4.38
N VAL A 47 2.48 7.01 4.16
CA VAL A 47 1.14 6.79 4.73
C VAL A 47 1.16 6.86 6.25
N VAL A 48 2.13 6.22 6.89
CA VAL A 48 2.27 6.22 8.36
C VAL A 48 2.52 7.62 8.91
N SER A 49 3.28 8.45 8.20
CA SER A 49 3.59 9.83 8.63
C SER A 49 2.52 10.85 8.25
N HIS A 50 1.76 10.60 7.19
CA HIS A 50 0.73 11.49 6.67
C HIS A 50 -0.62 11.32 7.38
N MET A 51 -0.90 10.12 7.90
CA MET A 51 -2.20 9.78 8.48
C MET A 51 -2.19 9.83 10.01
N SER A 52 -3.32 10.25 10.58
CA SER A 52 -3.65 10.12 12.00
C SER A 52 -4.77 9.12 12.23
N PHE A 53 -4.61 8.21 13.19
CA PHE A 53 -5.61 7.19 13.48
C PHE A 53 -6.87 7.79 14.10
N VAL A 54 -7.98 7.71 13.38
CA VAL A 54 -9.31 8.17 13.80
C VAL A 54 -10.35 7.16 13.34
N ARG A 55 -11.08 6.55 14.27
CA ARG A 55 -12.15 5.60 13.96
C ARG A 55 -13.17 6.23 13.01
N GLN A 56 -13.48 5.54 11.92
CA GLN A 56 -14.53 5.98 11.00
C GLN A 56 -15.84 5.24 11.28
N ASP A 57 -16.94 5.88 10.88
CA ASP A 57 -18.30 5.30 10.91
C ASP A 57 -18.60 4.41 9.70
N ARG A 58 -17.80 4.59 8.64
CA ARG A 58 -17.86 3.84 7.38
C ARG A 58 -16.53 4.00 6.64
N CYS A 59 -16.22 3.06 5.76
CA CYS A 59 -15.09 3.20 4.84
C CYS A 59 -15.28 4.42 3.93
N ARG A 60 -14.25 5.28 3.88
CA ARG A 60 -14.26 6.54 3.10
C ARG A 60 -13.36 6.51 1.86
N GLY A 61 -12.45 5.53 1.78
CA GLY A 61 -11.55 5.31 0.64
C GLY A 61 -10.23 6.07 0.67
N ALA A 62 -9.35 5.70 -0.26
CA ALA A 62 -7.97 6.18 -0.37
C ALA A 62 -7.90 7.68 -0.65
N LEU A 63 -8.77 8.21 -1.52
CA LEU A 63 -8.76 9.64 -1.83
C LEU A 63 -9.09 10.49 -0.60
N TYR A 64 -10.09 10.07 0.18
CA TYR A 64 -10.42 10.73 1.45
C TYR A 64 -9.24 10.68 2.41
N ALA A 65 -8.63 9.52 2.58
CA ALA A 65 -7.46 9.34 3.44
C ALA A 65 -6.31 10.29 3.05
N LEU A 66 -6.03 10.41 1.75
CA LEU A 66 -5.01 11.32 1.22
C LEU A 66 -5.30 12.78 1.55
N GLN A 67 -6.56 13.22 1.42
CA GLN A 67 -6.95 14.62 1.60
C GLN A 67 -7.10 15.00 3.08
N GLU A 68 -7.80 14.17 3.84
CA GLU A 68 -8.21 14.46 5.21
C GLU A 68 -7.19 14.02 6.27
N LYS A 69 -6.19 13.22 5.86
CA LYS A 69 -5.07 12.81 6.73
C LYS A 69 -5.51 12.04 7.97
N LYS A 70 -6.67 11.40 7.92
CA LYS A 70 -7.27 10.69 9.04
C LYS A 70 -8.08 9.49 8.54
N GLY A 71 -8.13 8.45 9.37
CA GLY A 71 -8.86 7.22 9.07
C GLY A 71 -8.47 6.10 10.04
N ASP A 72 -9.09 4.94 9.89
CA ASP A 72 -8.72 3.74 10.65
C ASP A 72 -7.99 2.72 9.77
N CYS A 73 -7.91 1.46 10.20
CA CYS A 73 -7.16 0.43 9.49
C CYS A 73 -7.55 0.30 8.01
N THR A 74 -8.81 0.56 7.68
CA THR A 74 -9.30 0.45 6.31
C THR A 74 -8.75 1.58 5.45
N GLU A 75 -8.84 2.86 5.87
CA GLU A 75 -8.30 3.98 5.09
C GLU A 75 -6.78 3.95 4.95
N TYR A 76 -6.06 3.49 5.99
CA TYR A 76 -4.62 3.31 5.90
C TYR A 76 -4.24 2.27 4.85
N SER A 77 -4.94 1.14 4.84
CA SER A 77 -4.71 0.05 3.88
C SER A 77 -5.07 0.49 2.47
N ASP A 78 -6.24 1.10 2.30
CA ASP A 78 -6.74 1.57 1.00
C ASP A 78 -5.83 2.64 0.40
N LEU A 79 -5.37 3.62 1.20
CA LEU A 79 -4.43 4.65 0.73
C LEU A 79 -3.11 4.04 0.27
N PHE A 80 -2.55 3.12 1.07
CA PHE A 80 -1.32 2.44 0.73
C PHE A 80 -1.46 1.66 -0.59
N VAL A 81 -2.53 0.87 -0.72
CA VAL A 81 -2.80 0.08 -1.92
C VAL A 81 -3.00 0.98 -3.13
N ALA A 82 -3.78 2.06 -3.02
CA ALA A 82 -4.04 2.97 -4.13
C ALA A 82 -2.76 3.62 -4.66
N LEU A 83 -1.87 4.06 -3.76
CA LEU A 83 -0.56 4.63 -4.13
C LEU A 83 0.34 3.59 -4.80
N CYS A 84 0.39 2.35 -4.29
CA CYS A 84 1.14 1.26 -4.92
C CYS A 84 0.61 0.94 -6.33
N ARG A 85 -0.71 0.82 -6.47
CA ARG A 85 -1.36 0.53 -7.76
C ARG A 85 -1.12 1.64 -8.79
N ALA A 86 -1.15 2.91 -8.36
CA ALA A 86 -0.83 4.05 -9.21
C ALA A 86 0.62 4.04 -9.74
N ARG A 87 1.52 3.32 -9.07
CA ARG A 87 2.90 3.06 -9.53
C ARG A 87 3.08 1.76 -10.29
N GLY A 88 1.98 1.04 -10.58
CA GLY A 88 2.03 -0.24 -11.27
C GLY A 88 2.49 -1.41 -10.39
N ILE A 89 2.54 -1.21 -9.06
CA ILE A 89 2.83 -2.28 -8.11
C ILE A 89 1.52 -3.00 -7.80
N PRO A 90 1.40 -4.31 -8.08
CA PRO A 90 0.17 -5.02 -7.77
C PRO A 90 -0.02 -5.08 -6.26
N ALA A 91 -1.17 -4.62 -5.78
CA ALA A 91 -1.47 -4.53 -4.35
C ALA A 91 -2.95 -4.82 -4.06
N ARG A 92 -3.28 -5.23 -2.84
CA ARG A 92 -4.66 -5.50 -2.41
C ARG A 92 -4.88 -5.19 -0.93
N SER A 93 -6.07 -4.67 -0.60
CA SER A 93 -6.54 -4.59 0.79
C SER A 93 -7.07 -5.97 1.20
N ILE A 94 -6.75 -6.40 2.41
CA ILE A 94 -7.29 -7.61 3.02
C ILE A 94 -8.12 -7.19 4.22
N HIS A 95 -9.41 -7.52 4.16
CA HIS A 95 -10.35 -7.22 5.24
C HIS A 95 -10.41 -8.38 6.21
N GLY A 96 -9.96 -8.16 7.44
CA GLY A 96 -9.99 -9.14 8.52
C GLY A 96 -11.20 -8.95 9.43
N LEU A 97 -11.44 -9.92 10.31
CA LEU A 97 -12.60 -9.89 11.20
C LEU A 97 -12.52 -8.76 12.25
N ILE A 98 -11.31 -8.31 12.57
CA ILE A 98 -11.02 -7.29 13.59
C ILE A 98 -10.02 -6.22 13.13
N HIS A 99 -9.40 -6.40 11.95
CA HIS A 99 -8.32 -5.56 11.46
C HIS A 99 -8.09 -5.74 9.97
N ASP A 100 -7.82 -4.63 9.27
CA ASP A 100 -7.54 -4.60 7.85
C ASP A 100 -6.05 -4.30 7.60
N TRP A 101 -5.45 -4.99 6.63
CA TRP A 101 -4.07 -4.76 6.21
C TRP A 101 -3.96 -4.76 4.68
N ALA A 102 -2.77 -4.50 4.16
CA ALA A 102 -2.49 -4.52 2.74
C ALA A 102 -1.50 -5.63 2.35
N GLU A 103 -1.54 -6.06 1.09
CA GLU A 103 -0.51 -6.91 0.52
C GLU A 103 0.00 -6.33 -0.79
N ILE A 104 1.29 -6.47 -1.06
CA ILE A 104 1.92 -6.15 -2.35
C ILE A 104 2.48 -7.40 -2.99
N TYR A 105 2.54 -7.45 -4.31
CA TYR A 105 3.18 -8.52 -5.05
C TYR A 105 4.54 -8.07 -5.59
N ILE A 106 5.59 -8.81 -5.25
CA ILE A 106 6.92 -8.63 -5.83
C ILE A 106 7.24 -9.86 -6.69
N PRO A 107 7.68 -9.69 -7.95
CA PRO A 107 8.11 -10.81 -8.79
C PRO A 107 9.13 -11.70 -8.07
N GLU A 108 9.07 -13.00 -8.33
CA GLU A 108 9.94 -14.04 -7.74
C GLU A 108 9.76 -14.30 -6.23
N VAL A 109 9.15 -13.36 -5.52
CA VAL A 109 8.82 -13.48 -4.11
C VAL A 109 7.37 -13.93 -3.90
N GLY A 110 6.43 -13.28 -4.56
CA GLY A 110 4.99 -13.42 -4.29
C GLY A 110 4.40 -12.30 -3.42
N TRP A 111 3.29 -12.62 -2.77
CA TRP A 111 2.54 -11.67 -1.93
C TRP A 111 3.22 -11.42 -0.59
N ILE A 112 3.37 -10.14 -0.26
CA ILE A 112 4.02 -9.60 0.93
C ILE A 112 2.97 -8.88 1.77
N PRO A 113 2.71 -9.27 3.03
CA PRO A 113 1.84 -8.51 3.92
C PRO A 113 2.51 -7.22 4.42
N VAL A 114 1.71 -6.16 4.51
CA VAL A 114 2.07 -4.81 4.95
C VAL A 114 0.93 -4.25 5.81
N ASP A 115 1.24 -3.79 7.02
CA ASP A 115 0.25 -3.18 7.93
C ASP A 115 0.56 -1.69 8.14
N PRO A 116 -0.10 -0.78 7.38
CA PRO A 116 0.13 0.65 7.50
C PRO A 116 -0.51 1.29 8.74
N ALA A 117 -1.53 0.66 9.35
CA ALA A 117 -2.32 1.28 10.42
C ALA A 117 -1.64 1.17 11.79
N TRP A 118 -0.93 0.07 12.04
CA TRP A 118 -0.19 -0.16 13.27
C TRP A 118 1.31 0.06 13.07
N GLY A 119 1.67 1.29 12.67
CA GLY A 119 3.04 1.76 12.40
C GLY A 119 4.10 1.60 13.51
N ARG A 120 3.86 0.78 14.55
CA ARG A 120 4.88 0.32 15.52
C ARG A 120 5.49 -1.05 15.20
N GLY A 121 5.07 -1.75 14.14
CA GLY A 121 5.61 -3.08 13.86
C GLY A 121 5.51 -3.54 12.42
N GLY A 122 6.59 -3.37 11.66
CA GLY A 122 6.99 -4.41 10.71
C GLY A 122 6.44 -4.31 9.29
N ILE A 123 7.12 -3.53 8.46
CA ILE A 123 7.59 -4.12 7.21
C ILE A 123 8.70 -5.09 7.64
N VAL A 124 8.45 -6.40 7.66
CA VAL A 124 9.44 -7.31 7.06
C VAL A 124 10.81 -7.41 7.78
N LYS A 125 10.95 -7.03 9.07
CA LYS A 125 12.25 -7.17 9.76
C LYS A 125 12.73 -8.63 9.94
N LYS A 126 11.86 -9.64 9.74
CA LYS A 126 12.22 -11.05 9.98
C LYS A 126 11.85 -12.05 8.88
N VAL A 127 10.76 -11.85 8.13
CA VAL A 127 10.23 -12.92 7.25
C VAL A 127 10.97 -13.01 5.91
N TYR A 128 11.53 -11.91 5.40
CA TYR A 128 12.20 -11.91 4.08
C TYR A 128 13.68 -12.23 4.13
N TYR A 129 14.39 -11.78 5.17
CA TYR A 129 15.78 -12.18 5.41
C TYR A 129 15.95 -13.71 5.52
N LEU A 130 14.89 -14.44 5.89
CA LEU A 130 14.95 -15.90 6.04
C LEU A 130 14.54 -16.69 4.79
N ARG A 131 13.87 -16.06 3.80
CA ARG A 131 13.40 -16.76 2.58
C ARG A 131 14.12 -16.39 1.30
N VAL A 132 14.78 -15.23 1.25
CA VAL A 132 15.64 -14.85 0.13
C VAL A 132 17.07 -14.81 0.64
N LYS A 133 17.77 -15.95 0.57
CA LYS A 133 19.23 -15.93 0.49
C LYS A 133 19.57 -15.22 -0.81
N VAL A 134 19.89 -13.93 -0.73
CA VAL A 134 20.57 -13.22 -1.82
C VAL A 134 21.99 -13.77 -1.84
N PRO A 135 22.43 -14.50 -2.88
CA PRO A 135 23.84 -14.83 -3.01
C PRO A 135 24.60 -13.53 -3.31
N TYR A 136 25.59 -13.22 -2.47
CA TYR A 136 26.64 -12.24 -2.78
C TYR A 136 27.54 -12.77 -3.90
#